data_AF-Q21UJ0-F1
#
_entry.id   AF-Q21UJ0-F1
#
_cell.length_a   1.000
_cell.length_b   1.000
_cell.length_c   1.000
_cell.angle_alpha   90.00
_cell.angle_beta   90.00
_cell.angle_gamma   90.00
#
_symmetry.space_group_name_H-M   'P 1'
#
loop_
_entity.id
_entity.type
_entity.pdbx_description
1 polymer ?
#
loop_
_entity_poly.entity_id
_entity_poly.type
_entity_poly.pdbx_seq_one_letter_code
_entity_poly.pdbx_strand_id
1 'polypeptide(L)'
;MKNLKLIPVAFSAAMLLTVSVPVSAADPANIDWAKVPTANITLFYPGQSSYEWLRSKAHGGARKVALGTACAYCHDEADAEKDLGTKLVKAGPLEPVPVAGKSGYKDLSVQAAYDAKNLYLRYEWKTDQPFPGTEHQYLRFDGKEWKVWGFPKLDKVVQDGKQPGIYEDRMSIIIDDGKVAGFAQQGCWLTCHDGQRDMPKQFTKEEVAANPMLTAIKKGDVRKYLPDSRTDPLDWKTGKTVEELAKLKGEGKFVDLIQWRAHRSHAVGMADDGYVMEWRLSDAGKDMFGGNADAKTHEPKFMWDAKKVGYKSITADQLRKGDHFLIREQNAVPFDPTAGWKEGDMIPDYVVSREDAKGSAADNNAIASWKDGKWTVVLVRPLGLTNADDKSLKAGSVYNVGFAIHDDNITTRGHQVSFVKTLGIGAKADIEAVKLP
;
A
#
# COMPACT_ATOMS: atom_id res chain seq x y z
N MET A 1 -2.60 -85.06 39.39
CA MET A 1 -1.79 -83.82 39.39
C MET A 1 -0.92 -83.77 38.14
N LYS A 2 -1.30 -83.00 37.11
CA LYS A 2 -0.38 -82.46 36.09
C LYS A 2 -0.90 -81.08 35.69
N ASN A 3 -0.09 -80.06 35.97
CA ASN A 3 -0.43 -78.64 35.92
C ASN A 3 -0.59 -78.12 34.49
N LEU A 4 -1.70 -77.42 34.22
CA LEU A 4 -1.91 -76.62 33.03
C LEU A 4 -1.27 -75.23 33.27
N LYS A 5 -0.23 -74.86 32.50
CA LYS A 5 0.35 -73.51 32.51
C LYS A 5 -0.33 -72.65 31.44
N LEU A 6 -1.01 -71.58 31.85
CA LEU A 6 -1.43 -70.50 30.96
C LEU A 6 -0.22 -69.68 30.50
N ILE A 7 -0.17 -69.36 29.21
CA ILE A 7 0.77 -68.41 28.61
C ILE A 7 0.04 -67.07 28.48
N PRO A 8 0.56 -65.94 29.01
CA PRO A 8 -0.04 -64.64 28.82
C PRO A 8 0.35 -64.06 27.46
N VAL A 9 -0.64 -63.67 26.65
CA VAL A 9 -0.44 -62.88 25.44
C VAL A 9 -0.38 -61.41 25.83
N ALA A 10 0.80 -60.80 25.73
CA ALA A 10 0.98 -59.36 25.92
C ALA A 10 0.57 -58.61 24.64
N PHE A 11 -0.50 -57.83 24.72
CA PHE A 11 -0.84 -56.84 23.69
C PHE A 11 0.09 -55.63 23.83
N SER A 12 1.08 -55.52 22.94
CA SER A 12 1.88 -54.31 22.79
C SER A 12 1.07 -53.26 22.02
N ALA A 13 0.58 -52.24 22.73
CA ALA A 13 0.02 -51.05 22.11
C ALA A 13 1.16 -50.25 21.44
N ALA A 14 1.21 -50.27 20.11
CA ALA A 14 2.12 -49.44 19.34
C ALA A 14 1.63 -47.98 19.38
N MET A 15 2.24 -47.19 20.26
CA MET A 15 2.04 -45.75 20.32
C MET A 15 2.75 -45.12 19.12
N LEU A 16 1.97 -44.77 18.07
CA LEU A 16 2.44 -44.00 16.93
C LEU A 16 2.81 -42.59 17.41
N LEU A 17 4.10 -42.38 17.68
CA LEU A 17 4.71 -41.06 17.81
C LEU A 17 4.65 -40.36 16.45
N THR A 18 3.66 -39.49 16.26
CA THR A 18 3.67 -38.54 15.15
C THR A 18 4.78 -37.52 15.40
N VAL A 19 5.91 -37.69 14.72
CA VAL A 19 6.95 -36.67 14.66
C VAL A 19 6.39 -35.50 13.86
N SER A 20 5.92 -34.46 14.55
CA SER A 20 5.55 -33.18 13.94
C SER A 20 6.82 -32.51 13.40
N VAL A 21 7.14 -32.75 12.13
CA VAL A 21 8.17 -31.99 11.44
C VAL A 21 7.74 -30.53 11.44
N PRO A 22 8.53 -29.59 11.98
CA PRO A 22 8.19 -28.18 11.94
C PRO A 22 8.16 -27.72 10.48
N VAL A 23 6.96 -27.45 9.97
CA VAL A 23 6.77 -26.88 8.64
C VAL A 23 7.39 -25.48 8.67
N SER A 24 8.53 -25.32 8.01
CA SER A 24 9.23 -24.03 7.90
C SER A 24 8.59 -23.20 6.80
N ALA A 25 8.57 -21.87 6.98
CA ALA A 25 8.11 -20.97 5.92
C ALA A 25 9.09 -21.05 4.75
N ALA A 26 8.58 -20.97 3.52
CA ALA A 26 9.42 -20.84 2.33
C ALA A 26 10.24 -19.54 2.38
N ASP A 27 11.46 -19.60 1.86
CA ASP A 27 12.24 -18.40 1.60
C ASP A 27 11.71 -17.74 0.31
N PRO A 28 11.17 -16.50 0.36
CA PRO A 28 10.59 -15.84 -0.80
C PRO A 28 11.59 -15.66 -1.96
N ALA A 29 12.90 -15.62 -1.69
CA ALA A 29 13.94 -15.53 -2.72
C ALA A 29 14.14 -16.84 -3.50
N ASN A 30 13.74 -17.97 -2.91
CA ASN A 30 13.95 -19.31 -3.46
C ASN A 30 12.68 -19.94 -4.04
N ILE A 31 11.55 -19.21 -4.08
CA ILE A 31 10.32 -19.67 -4.72
C ILE A 31 10.54 -19.78 -6.24
N ASP A 32 10.25 -20.95 -6.81
CA ASP A 32 10.28 -21.18 -8.26
C ASP A 32 9.03 -20.59 -8.92
N TRP A 33 9.08 -19.28 -9.17
CA TRP A 33 7.99 -18.53 -9.80
C TRP A 33 7.68 -19.01 -11.22
N ALA A 34 8.55 -19.75 -11.89
CA ALA A 34 8.24 -20.30 -13.22
C ALA A 34 7.15 -21.39 -13.17
N LYS A 35 6.90 -21.98 -11.99
CA LYS A 35 5.83 -22.96 -11.75
C LYS A 35 4.53 -22.35 -11.24
N VAL A 36 4.51 -21.05 -10.96
CA VAL A 36 3.33 -20.34 -10.46
C VAL A 36 2.61 -19.66 -11.63
N PRO A 37 1.32 -19.90 -11.86
CA PRO A 37 0.58 -19.23 -12.93
C PRO A 37 0.62 -17.70 -12.79
N THR A 38 0.76 -17.01 -13.92
CA THR A 38 0.76 -15.55 -13.98
C THR A 38 -0.60 -15.03 -14.43
N ALA A 39 -1.22 -14.19 -13.61
CA ALA A 39 -2.35 -13.35 -13.98
C ALA A 39 -1.84 -11.99 -14.46
N ASN A 40 -2.19 -11.60 -15.68
CA ASN A 40 -1.88 -10.26 -16.20
C ASN A 40 -3.09 -9.36 -16.01
N ILE A 41 -2.90 -8.26 -15.29
CA ILE A 41 -3.96 -7.33 -14.91
C ILE A 41 -3.60 -5.96 -15.47
N THR A 42 -4.49 -5.42 -16.29
CA THR A 42 -4.39 -4.03 -16.75
C THR A 42 -4.87 -3.11 -15.62
N LEU A 43 -4.00 -2.19 -15.20
CA LEU A 43 -4.36 -1.09 -14.31
C LEU A 43 -4.48 0.17 -15.17
N PHE A 44 -5.41 1.06 -14.83
CA PHE A 44 -5.61 2.30 -15.57
C PHE A 44 -5.74 3.51 -14.66
N TYR A 45 -5.41 4.67 -15.20
CA TYR A 45 -5.50 5.96 -14.53
C TYR A 45 -6.97 6.39 -14.43
N PRO A 46 -7.58 6.48 -13.22
CA PRO A 46 -9.00 6.77 -13.07
C PRO A 46 -9.31 8.28 -13.05
N GLY A 47 -8.28 9.14 -13.05
CA GLY A 47 -8.43 10.57 -12.79
C GLY A 47 -9.13 10.83 -11.46
N GLN A 48 -10.06 11.78 -11.47
CA GLN A 48 -10.84 12.21 -10.33
C GLN A 48 -12.25 11.57 -10.29
N SER A 49 -12.42 10.36 -10.83
CA SER A 49 -13.70 9.64 -10.75
C SER A 49 -14.02 9.24 -9.30
N SER A 50 -14.82 10.05 -8.61
CA SER A 50 -15.25 9.79 -7.23
C SER A 50 -16.47 8.87 -7.16
N TYR A 51 -16.72 8.34 -5.96
CA TYR A 51 -17.90 7.59 -5.58
C TYR A 51 -19.19 8.38 -5.86
N GLU A 52 -19.16 9.70 -5.65
CA GLU A 52 -20.23 10.64 -5.97
C GLU A 52 -20.38 10.80 -7.49
N TRP A 53 -19.27 10.99 -8.22
CA TRP A 53 -19.32 11.10 -9.68
C TRP A 53 -19.94 9.87 -10.33
N LEU A 54 -19.55 8.67 -9.87
CA LEU A 54 -20.08 7.39 -10.35
C LEU A 54 -21.60 7.26 -10.21
N ARG A 55 -22.21 8.00 -9.28
CA ARG A 55 -23.65 8.03 -9.00
C ARG A 55 -24.34 9.28 -9.53
N SER A 56 -23.59 10.17 -10.18
CA SER A 56 -24.10 11.42 -10.72
C SER A 56 -24.57 11.27 -12.17
N LYS A 57 -25.36 12.24 -12.66
CA LYS A 57 -25.78 12.29 -14.07
C LYS A 57 -24.61 12.42 -15.07
N ALA A 58 -23.42 12.80 -14.60
CA ALA A 58 -22.23 12.89 -15.44
C ALA A 58 -21.64 11.52 -15.80
N HIS A 59 -22.02 10.46 -15.09
CA HIS A 59 -21.64 9.09 -15.40
C HIS A 59 -22.82 8.35 -16.06
N GLY A 60 -22.67 7.93 -17.33
CA GLY A 60 -23.75 7.26 -18.07
C GLY A 60 -24.26 5.97 -17.42
N GLY A 61 -23.42 5.29 -16.62
CA GLY A 61 -23.78 4.09 -15.86
C GLY A 61 -24.38 4.33 -14.47
N ALA A 62 -24.64 5.59 -14.07
CA ALA A 62 -24.91 5.92 -12.67
C ALA A 62 -26.05 5.15 -12.01
N ARG A 63 -27.17 4.96 -12.71
CA ARG A 63 -28.30 4.17 -12.17
C ARG A 63 -27.91 2.72 -11.93
N LYS A 64 -27.11 2.10 -12.81
CA LYS A 64 -26.64 0.72 -12.67
C LYS A 64 -25.69 0.60 -11.47
N VAL A 65 -24.73 1.53 -11.36
CA VAL A 65 -23.79 1.56 -10.23
C VAL A 65 -24.50 1.77 -8.89
N ALA A 66 -25.48 2.67 -8.84
CA ALA A 66 -26.28 2.89 -7.63
C ALA A 66 -27.07 1.63 -7.20
N LEU A 67 -27.42 0.75 -8.14
CA LEU A 67 -28.05 -0.54 -7.89
C LEU A 67 -27.05 -1.68 -7.63
N GLY A 68 -25.76 -1.37 -7.47
CA GLY A 68 -24.72 -2.35 -7.17
C GLY A 68 -24.19 -3.12 -8.38
N THR A 69 -24.40 -2.63 -9.61
CA THR A 69 -23.79 -3.24 -10.80
C THR A 69 -22.27 -3.07 -10.78
N ALA A 70 -21.54 -4.12 -11.16
CA ALA A 70 -20.08 -4.09 -11.22
C ALA A 70 -19.57 -3.15 -12.32
N CYS A 71 -18.43 -2.49 -12.10
CA CYS A 71 -17.81 -1.62 -13.10
C CYS A 71 -17.54 -2.38 -14.41
N ALA A 72 -16.98 -3.58 -14.29
CA ALA A 72 -16.65 -4.45 -15.42
C ALA A 72 -17.87 -4.93 -16.21
N TYR A 73 -19.10 -4.79 -15.70
CA TYR A 73 -20.30 -5.14 -16.46
C TYR A 73 -20.62 -4.12 -17.57
N CYS A 74 -20.21 -2.86 -17.41
CA CYS A 74 -20.39 -1.82 -18.44
C CYS A 74 -19.07 -1.47 -19.16
N HIS A 75 -17.96 -1.98 -18.65
CA HIS A 75 -16.60 -1.80 -19.15
C HIS A 75 -15.99 -3.18 -19.40
N ASP A 76 -16.67 -3.97 -20.23
CA ASP A 76 -16.37 -5.38 -20.53
C ASP A 76 -15.60 -5.60 -21.83
N GLU A 77 -15.42 -4.55 -22.63
CA GLU A 77 -14.61 -4.59 -23.85
C GLU A 77 -13.14 -4.91 -23.52
N ALA A 78 -12.47 -5.64 -24.41
CA ALA A 78 -11.16 -6.24 -24.15
C ALA A 78 -10.05 -5.25 -23.73
N ASP A 79 -10.09 -4.01 -24.23
CA ASP A 79 -9.15 -2.94 -23.90
C ASP A 79 -9.79 -1.79 -23.11
N ALA A 80 -10.95 -2.03 -22.47
CA ALA A 80 -11.71 -0.99 -21.77
C ALA A 80 -10.86 -0.20 -20.76
N GLU A 81 -10.05 -0.86 -19.94
CA GLU A 81 -9.15 -0.19 -18.99
C GLU A 81 -8.12 0.71 -19.70
N LYS A 82 -7.52 0.25 -20.80
CA LYS A 82 -6.53 1.04 -21.54
C LYS A 82 -7.14 2.25 -22.22
N ASP A 83 -8.34 2.08 -22.79
CA ASP A 83 -9.09 3.18 -23.42
C ASP A 83 -9.51 4.22 -22.40
N LEU A 84 -10.04 3.77 -21.24
CA LEU A 84 -10.36 4.63 -20.11
C LEU A 84 -9.14 5.41 -19.65
N GLY A 85 -8.03 4.72 -19.36
CA GLY A 85 -6.79 5.33 -18.91
C GLY A 85 -6.23 6.36 -19.89
N THR A 86 -6.18 6.00 -21.17
CA THR A 86 -5.69 6.88 -22.26
C THR A 86 -6.54 8.14 -22.43
N LYS A 87 -7.85 8.03 -22.16
CA LYS A 87 -8.77 9.17 -22.17
C LYS A 87 -8.62 10.02 -20.92
N LEU A 88 -8.60 9.40 -19.73
CA LEU A 88 -8.67 10.08 -18.44
C LEU A 88 -7.36 10.74 -18.03
N VAL A 89 -6.22 10.30 -18.56
CA VAL A 89 -4.92 10.96 -18.27
C VAL A 89 -4.75 12.31 -18.97
N LYS A 90 -5.63 12.64 -19.93
CA LYS A 90 -5.64 13.91 -20.67
C LYS A 90 -6.54 14.93 -19.98
N ALA A 91 -6.31 16.21 -20.25
CA ALA A 91 -7.13 17.30 -19.73
C ALA A 91 -8.63 17.04 -19.99
N GLY A 92 -9.44 17.13 -18.94
CA GLY A 92 -10.88 16.94 -19.04
C GLY A 92 -11.59 17.13 -17.70
N PRO A 93 -12.92 16.93 -17.64
CA PRO A 93 -13.69 17.14 -16.41
C PRO A 93 -13.24 16.30 -15.21
N LEU A 94 -12.72 15.09 -15.49
CA LEU A 94 -12.17 14.19 -14.47
C LEU A 94 -10.66 14.33 -14.31
N GLU A 95 -10.00 15.20 -15.08
CA GLU A 95 -8.57 15.46 -14.96
C GLU A 95 -8.26 16.92 -15.34
N PRO A 96 -8.63 17.88 -14.47
CA PRO A 96 -8.47 19.30 -14.75
C PRO A 96 -7.01 19.77 -14.76
N VAL A 97 -6.12 19.02 -14.08
CA VAL A 97 -4.68 19.32 -13.97
C VAL A 97 -3.90 18.05 -14.30
N PRO A 98 -3.82 17.67 -15.60
CA PRO A 98 -3.16 16.45 -16.02
C PRO A 98 -1.66 16.49 -15.77
N VAL A 99 -1.09 15.35 -15.41
CA VAL A 99 0.36 15.21 -15.20
C VAL A 99 1.05 14.94 -16.53
N ALA A 100 1.95 15.84 -16.93
CA ALA A 100 2.69 15.71 -18.18
C ALA A 100 3.46 14.38 -18.25
N GLY A 101 3.26 13.63 -19.34
CA GLY A 101 3.93 12.36 -19.60
C GLY A 101 3.42 11.17 -18.79
N LYS A 102 2.37 11.33 -17.97
CA LYS A 102 1.83 10.25 -17.16
C LYS A 102 1.23 9.15 -18.03
N SER A 103 1.51 7.88 -17.72
CA SER A 103 0.91 6.77 -18.45
C SER A 103 -0.58 6.62 -18.14
N GLY A 104 -1.38 6.37 -19.18
CA GLY A 104 -2.81 6.07 -19.00
C GLY A 104 -3.06 4.72 -18.33
N TYR A 105 -2.16 3.75 -18.51
CA TYR A 105 -2.30 2.41 -17.97
C TYR A 105 -0.94 1.78 -17.62
N LYS A 106 -0.99 0.66 -16.89
CA LYS A 106 0.14 -0.20 -16.54
C LYS A 106 -0.30 -1.65 -16.64
N ASP A 107 0.54 -2.49 -17.23
CA ASP A 107 0.36 -3.95 -17.18
C ASP A 107 1.07 -4.46 -15.92
N LEU A 108 0.31 -5.13 -15.05
CA LEU A 108 0.81 -5.76 -13.83
C LEU A 108 0.72 -7.27 -13.99
N SER A 109 1.86 -7.95 -13.87
CA SER A 109 1.87 -9.40 -13.71
C SER A 109 1.79 -9.74 -12.21
N VAL A 110 0.83 -10.60 -11.87
CA VAL A 110 0.60 -11.09 -10.50
C VAL A 110 0.74 -12.60 -10.48
N GLN A 111 1.51 -13.10 -9.53
CA GLN A 111 1.63 -14.52 -9.22
C GLN A 111 1.41 -14.70 -7.72
N ALA A 112 0.72 -15.76 -7.33
CA ALA A 112 0.42 -16.02 -5.93
C ALA A 112 0.82 -17.44 -5.55
N ALA A 113 1.42 -17.59 -4.37
CA ALA A 113 1.75 -18.88 -3.80
C ALA A 113 1.52 -18.85 -2.28
N TYR A 114 1.37 -19.99 -1.63
CA TYR A 114 1.19 -20.03 -0.17
C TYR A 114 1.78 -21.31 0.43
N ASP A 115 2.19 -21.22 1.69
CA ASP A 115 2.56 -22.37 2.51
C ASP A 115 1.66 -22.44 3.76
N ALA A 116 2.07 -23.20 4.79
CA ALA A 116 1.30 -23.30 6.02
C ALA A 116 1.28 -22.00 6.86
N LYS A 117 2.19 -21.06 6.60
CA LYS A 117 2.43 -19.86 7.40
C LYS A 117 2.12 -18.58 6.64
N ASN A 118 2.42 -18.51 5.34
CA ASN A 118 2.41 -17.25 4.59
C ASN A 118 1.72 -17.40 3.23
N LEU A 119 1.11 -16.29 2.81
CA LEU A 119 0.79 -15.97 1.43
C LEU A 119 1.95 -15.16 0.83
N TYR A 120 2.36 -15.53 -0.37
CA TYR A 120 3.38 -14.85 -1.17
C TYR A 120 2.73 -14.27 -2.41
N LEU A 121 2.87 -12.96 -2.62
CA LEU A 121 2.34 -12.26 -3.78
C LEU A 121 3.49 -11.61 -4.54
N ARG A 122 3.76 -12.12 -5.75
CA ARG A 122 4.76 -11.55 -6.65
C ARG A 122 4.09 -10.61 -7.63
N TYR A 123 4.62 -9.40 -7.69
CA TYR A 123 4.21 -8.32 -8.57
C TYR A 123 5.34 -7.95 -9.49
N GLU A 124 5.00 -7.69 -10.75
CA GLU A 124 5.96 -7.24 -11.74
C GLU A 124 5.34 -6.19 -12.67
N TRP A 125 5.96 -5.01 -12.76
CA TRP A 125 5.52 -3.94 -13.66
C TRP A 125 6.69 -3.11 -14.19
N LYS A 126 6.52 -2.58 -15.40
CA LYS A 126 7.48 -1.64 -16.02
C LYS A 126 7.28 -0.23 -15.47
N THR A 127 8.34 0.41 -15.01
CA THR A 127 8.32 1.79 -14.51
C THR A 127 8.19 2.81 -15.65
N ASP A 128 7.58 3.96 -15.37
CA ASP A 128 7.53 5.10 -16.30
C ASP A 128 8.90 5.80 -16.34
N GLN A 129 9.57 5.81 -15.20
CA GLN A 129 10.88 6.43 -15.04
C GLN A 129 12.02 5.45 -15.33
N PRO A 130 13.18 5.95 -15.83
CA PRO A 130 14.38 5.14 -16.05
C PRO A 130 15.17 4.88 -14.76
N PHE A 131 14.54 5.09 -13.60
CA PHE A 131 15.10 4.90 -12.26
C PHE A 131 14.01 4.30 -11.35
N PRO A 132 14.39 3.63 -10.25
CA PRO A 132 13.46 2.80 -9.46
C PRO A 132 12.48 3.57 -8.56
N GLY A 133 12.48 4.91 -8.56
CA GLY A 133 11.62 5.69 -7.66
C GLY A 133 11.88 5.39 -6.18
N THR A 134 13.13 5.13 -5.79
CA THR A 134 13.53 4.82 -4.40
C THR A 134 13.75 6.06 -3.54
N GLU A 135 13.64 7.26 -4.12
CA GLU A 135 13.82 8.54 -3.42
C GLU A 135 12.49 9.13 -2.96
N HIS A 136 12.54 9.88 -1.86
CA HIS A 136 11.43 10.67 -1.32
C HIS A 136 11.93 12.10 -1.11
N GLN A 137 11.05 13.01 -0.68
CA GLN A 137 11.47 14.36 -0.30
C GLN A 137 12.73 14.38 0.61
N TYR A 138 13.49 15.47 0.48
CA TYR A 138 14.68 15.74 1.30
C TYR A 138 14.46 16.98 2.18
N LEU A 139 15.15 17.05 3.31
CA LEU A 139 15.45 18.29 4.01
C LEU A 139 16.69 18.90 3.35
N ARG A 140 16.54 20.07 2.72
CA ARG A 140 17.62 20.82 2.08
C ARG A 140 17.96 22.05 2.89
N PHE A 141 19.25 22.24 3.18
CA PHE A 141 19.74 23.43 3.86
C PHE A 141 19.79 24.62 2.90
N ASP A 142 19.17 25.74 3.25
CA ASP A 142 19.14 26.96 2.42
C ASP A 142 20.25 27.97 2.77
N GLY A 143 21.21 27.56 3.60
CA GLY A 143 22.25 28.42 4.16
C GLY A 143 21.90 29.00 5.54
N LYS A 144 20.64 28.89 5.98
CA LYS A 144 20.18 29.32 7.30
C LYS A 144 19.36 28.26 8.02
N GLU A 145 18.42 27.64 7.32
CA GLU A 145 17.49 26.66 7.87
C GLU A 145 17.30 25.47 6.92
N TRP A 146 16.78 24.38 7.47
CA TRP A 146 16.41 23.19 6.70
C TRP A 146 14.98 23.32 6.23
N LYS A 147 14.71 22.97 4.97
CA LYS A 147 13.38 23.00 4.37
C LYS A 147 13.13 21.76 3.55
N VAL A 148 11.89 21.30 3.53
CA VAL A 148 11.48 20.23 2.60
C VAL A 148 11.73 20.68 1.15
N TRP A 149 12.37 19.81 0.38
CA TRP A 149 12.73 20.03 -1.01
C TRP A 149 12.49 18.78 -1.86
N GLY A 150 12.00 19.02 -3.07
CA GLY A 150 11.38 18.00 -3.91
C GLY A 150 9.97 17.69 -3.43
N PHE A 151 9.05 17.40 -4.36
CA PHE A 151 7.65 17.10 -4.04
C PHE A 151 7.08 16.13 -5.08
N PRO A 152 5.94 15.46 -4.81
CA PRO A 152 5.26 14.67 -5.84
C PRO A 152 4.85 15.55 -7.03
N LYS A 153 4.79 14.98 -8.23
CA LYS A 153 4.48 15.72 -9.46
C LYS A 153 3.17 16.50 -9.43
N LEU A 154 2.16 16.04 -8.69
CA LEU A 154 0.88 16.77 -8.57
C LEU A 154 0.97 18.04 -7.72
N ASP A 155 2.04 18.20 -6.94
CA ASP A 155 2.21 19.41 -6.15
C ASP A 155 2.39 20.62 -7.07
N LYS A 156 1.73 21.73 -6.69
CA LYS A 156 1.80 22.98 -7.45
C LYS A 156 3.23 23.46 -7.65
N VAL A 157 4.12 23.29 -6.67
CA VAL A 157 5.52 23.76 -6.81
C VAL A 157 6.28 23.00 -7.90
N VAL A 158 5.93 21.74 -8.14
CA VAL A 158 6.50 20.92 -9.21
C VAL A 158 5.83 21.23 -10.54
N GLN A 159 4.51 21.38 -10.56
CA GLN A 159 3.77 21.80 -11.76
C GLN A 159 4.21 23.18 -12.28
N ASP A 160 4.54 24.10 -11.38
CA ASP A 160 5.09 25.42 -11.72
C ASP A 160 6.58 25.36 -12.15
N GLY A 161 7.23 24.18 -12.12
CA GLY A 161 8.64 23.99 -12.48
C GLY A 161 9.64 24.54 -11.47
N LYS A 162 9.21 24.91 -10.26
CA LYS A 162 10.04 25.55 -9.22
C LYS A 162 10.88 24.55 -8.42
N GLN A 163 10.41 23.31 -8.31
CA GLN A 163 11.12 22.22 -7.62
C GLN A 163 10.95 20.91 -8.40
N PRO A 164 11.88 19.94 -8.23
CA PRO A 164 11.79 18.67 -8.94
C PRO A 164 10.71 17.74 -8.37
N GLY A 165 10.19 16.89 -9.25
CA GLY A 165 9.39 15.73 -8.86
C GLY A 165 10.26 14.69 -8.14
N ILE A 166 10.03 14.49 -6.84
CA ILE A 166 10.69 13.47 -6.04
C ILE A 166 9.64 12.80 -5.17
N TYR A 167 9.34 11.55 -5.49
CA TYR A 167 8.44 10.74 -4.69
C TYR A 167 8.61 9.27 -5.02
N GLU A 168 8.31 8.42 -4.04
CA GLU A 168 8.56 7.00 -4.15
C GLU A 168 7.58 6.26 -5.07
N ASP A 169 8.05 5.18 -5.68
CA ASP A 169 7.20 4.16 -6.28
C ASP A 169 6.47 3.35 -5.18
N ARG A 170 5.28 2.84 -5.51
CA ARG A 170 4.44 2.07 -4.60
C ARG A 170 3.63 1.01 -5.34
N MET A 171 3.61 -0.19 -4.78
CA MET A 171 2.67 -1.25 -5.16
C MET A 171 1.71 -1.49 -4.00
N SER A 172 0.41 -1.56 -4.28
CA SER A 172 -0.62 -1.74 -3.25
C SER A 172 -1.63 -2.80 -3.63
N ILE A 173 -2.07 -3.54 -2.62
CA ILE A 173 -3.23 -4.42 -2.69
C ILE A 173 -4.23 -3.98 -1.62
N ILE A 174 -5.51 -3.92 -2.00
CA ILE A 174 -6.63 -3.73 -1.09
C ILE A 174 -7.45 -5.03 -1.03
N ILE A 175 -7.80 -5.52 0.16
CA ILE A 175 -8.38 -6.86 0.35
C ILE A 175 -9.69 -6.77 1.15
N ASP A 176 -10.72 -7.43 0.64
CA ASP A 176 -12.01 -7.63 1.30
C ASP A 176 -12.34 -9.13 1.41
N ASP A 177 -12.88 -9.53 2.56
CA ASP A 177 -13.34 -10.88 2.87
C ASP A 177 -14.83 -11.11 2.57
N GLY A 178 -15.44 -10.25 1.74
CA GLY A 178 -16.85 -10.27 1.37
C GLY A 178 -17.78 -9.54 2.36
N LYS A 179 -17.22 -8.85 3.36
CA LYS A 179 -18.01 -8.17 4.40
C LYS A 179 -18.28 -6.70 4.09
N VAL A 180 -17.52 -6.10 3.18
CA VAL A 180 -17.74 -4.71 2.76
C VAL A 180 -18.74 -4.66 1.61
N ALA A 181 -19.91 -4.07 1.90
CA ALA A 181 -21.00 -3.98 0.94
C ALA A 181 -20.55 -3.28 -0.36
N GLY A 182 -20.81 -3.91 -1.51
CA GLY A 182 -20.48 -3.37 -2.83
C GLY A 182 -19.02 -3.53 -3.25
N PHE A 183 -18.12 -4.04 -2.40
CA PHE A 183 -16.71 -4.09 -2.74
C PHE A 183 -16.43 -5.07 -3.88
N ALA A 184 -17.08 -6.23 -3.89
CA ALA A 184 -16.98 -7.19 -5.00
C ALA A 184 -17.36 -6.60 -6.37
N GLN A 185 -18.20 -5.56 -6.39
CA GLN A 185 -18.70 -4.94 -7.62
C GLN A 185 -17.92 -3.68 -8.01
N GLN A 186 -17.52 -2.86 -7.02
CA GLN A 186 -17.00 -1.51 -7.25
C GLN A 186 -15.57 -1.31 -6.72
N GLY A 187 -15.05 -2.24 -5.92
CA GLY A 187 -13.66 -2.25 -5.47
C GLY A 187 -13.22 -0.95 -4.81
N CYS A 188 -12.04 -0.49 -5.20
CA CYS A 188 -11.41 0.68 -4.59
C CYS A 188 -12.19 2.00 -4.80
N TRP A 189 -13.14 2.07 -5.74
CA TRP A 189 -13.99 3.26 -5.89
C TRP A 189 -14.89 3.51 -4.69
N LEU A 190 -15.19 2.47 -3.89
CA LEU A 190 -15.84 2.66 -2.58
C LEU A 190 -15.03 3.53 -1.63
N THR A 191 -13.74 3.74 -1.90
CA THR A 191 -12.84 4.48 -1.02
C THR A 191 -12.50 5.89 -1.51
N CYS A 192 -12.90 6.26 -2.74
CA CYS A 192 -12.49 7.49 -3.40
C CYS A 192 -13.68 8.45 -3.49
N HIS A 193 -13.67 9.52 -2.72
CA HIS A 193 -14.79 10.44 -2.60
C HIS A 193 -14.41 11.88 -2.92
N ASP A 194 -15.41 12.68 -3.29
CA ASP A 194 -15.34 14.13 -3.20
C ASP A 194 -14.94 14.54 -1.77
N GLY A 195 -14.26 15.68 -1.64
CA GLY A 195 -13.81 16.18 -0.35
C GLY A 195 -12.47 15.62 0.10
N GLN A 196 -11.97 14.52 -0.48
CA GLN A 196 -10.65 13.98 -0.13
C GLN A 196 -9.51 14.88 -0.62
N ARG A 197 -8.33 14.73 -0.02
CA ARG A 197 -7.10 15.36 -0.51
C ARG A 197 -6.84 15.01 -1.98
N ASP A 198 -6.61 16.03 -2.79
CA ASP A 198 -6.39 16.03 -4.23
C ASP A 198 -7.60 15.55 -5.07
N MET A 199 -8.80 15.48 -4.49
CA MET A 199 -10.05 15.12 -5.18
C MET A 199 -10.98 16.33 -5.36
N PRO A 200 -12.03 16.24 -6.19
CA PRO A 200 -12.99 17.32 -6.36
C PRO A 200 -13.59 17.76 -5.03
N LYS A 201 -13.85 19.06 -4.89
CA LYS A 201 -14.42 19.68 -3.68
C LYS A 201 -13.60 19.38 -2.40
N GLN A 202 -12.28 19.26 -2.54
CA GLN A 202 -11.35 19.02 -1.44
C GLN A 202 -11.71 19.86 -0.20
N PHE A 203 -11.66 19.22 0.96
CA PHE A 203 -11.90 19.83 2.27
C PHE A 203 -11.09 21.11 2.51
N THR A 204 -11.64 22.00 3.33
CA THR A 204 -10.92 23.11 3.98
C THR A 204 -10.51 22.75 5.41
N LYS A 205 -9.55 23.48 5.98
CA LYS A 205 -9.09 23.25 7.36
C LYS A 205 -10.22 23.51 8.36
N GLU A 206 -11.04 24.51 8.09
CA GLU A 206 -12.19 24.91 8.90
C GLU A 206 -13.26 23.82 8.91
N GLU A 207 -13.57 23.23 7.75
CA GLU A 207 -14.53 22.12 7.67
C GLU A 207 -14.04 20.88 8.41
N VAL A 208 -12.74 20.55 8.33
CA VAL A 208 -12.18 19.41 9.05
C VAL A 208 -12.19 19.66 10.57
N ALA A 209 -11.78 20.86 11.01
CA ALA A 209 -11.81 21.24 12.42
C ALA A 209 -13.24 21.25 13.00
N ALA A 210 -14.23 21.56 12.18
CA ALA A 210 -15.64 21.51 12.58
C ALA A 210 -16.26 20.10 12.52
N ASN A 211 -15.59 19.12 11.91
CA ASN A 211 -16.12 17.76 11.76
C ASN A 211 -15.95 16.96 13.07
N PRO A 212 -17.05 16.52 13.71
CA PRO A 212 -16.97 15.83 15.01
C PRO A 212 -16.21 14.50 14.94
N MET A 213 -16.42 13.71 13.88
CA MET A 213 -15.77 12.42 13.71
C MET A 213 -14.26 12.60 13.52
N LEU A 214 -13.82 13.45 12.59
CA LEU A 214 -12.40 13.69 12.33
C LEU A 214 -11.68 14.25 13.56
N THR A 215 -12.35 15.12 14.32
CA THR A 215 -11.84 15.62 15.61
C THR A 215 -11.67 14.48 16.61
N ALA A 216 -12.66 13.60 16.74
CA ALA A 216 -12.61 12.46 17.65
C ALA A 216 -11.49 11.48 17.31
N ILE A 217 -11.22 11.23 16.02
CA ILE A 217 -10.12 10.37 15.55
C ILE A 217 -8.79 11.13 15.31
N LYS A 218 -8.73 12.41 15.70
CA LYS A 218 -7.53 13.28 15.63
C LYS A 218 -6.93 13.38 14.23
N LYS A 219 -7.77 13.58 13.20
CA LYS A 219 -7.34 13.77 11.81
C LYS A 219 -7.57 15.20 11.35
N GLY A 220 -6.58 15.75 10.66
CA GLY A 220 -6.59 17.12 10.12
C GLY A 220 -6.82 17.19 8.61
N ASP A 221 -7.14 16.07 7.97
CA ASP A 221 -7.42 15.94 6.54
C ASP A 221 -8.45 14.83 6.27
N VAL A 222 -9.07 14.89 5.08
CA VAL A 222 -9.92 13.82 4.57
C VAL A 222 -9.12 12.94 3.60
N ARG A 223 -9.11 11.63 3.87
CA ARG A 223 -8.48 10.61 3.02
C ARG A 223 -9.51 9.56 2.63
N LYS A 224 -9.06 8.45 2.03
CA LYS A 224 -9.90 7.29 1.71
C LYS A 224 -10.75 6.87 2.91
N TYR A 225 -12.02 6.59 2.69
CA TYR A 225 -12.97 6.07 3.67
C TYR A 225 -14.04 5.23 2.96
N LEU A 226 -14.67 4.30 3.66
CA LEU A 226 -15.77 3.46 3.16
C LEU A 226 -17.13 4.13 3.40
N PRO A 227 -18.13 3.94 2.53
CA PRO A 227 -19.39 4.67 2.63
C PRO A 227 -20.17 4.35 3.91
N ASP A 228 -20.07 3.12 4.42
CA ASP A 228 -20.72 2.66 5.67
C ASP A 228 -20.25 3.43 6.92
N SER A 229 -19.10 4.12 6.85
CA SER A 229 -18.58 4.96 7.94
C SER A 229 -19.25 6.35 8.00
N ARG A 230 -20.22 6.62 7.13
CA ARG A 230 -21.00 7.86 7.05
C ARG A 230 -22.49 7.57 7.28
N THR A 231 -23.24 8.58 7.74
CA THR A 231 -24.71 8.49 7.77
C THR A 231 -25.31 8.84 6.41
N ASP A 232 -24.67 9.74 5.65
CA ASP A 232 -24.85 9.89 4.21
C ASP A 232 -23.58 9.40 3.46
N PRO A 233 -23.65 8.26 2.74
CA PRO A 233 -22.56 7.73 1.92
C PRO A 233 -21.91 8.71 0.93
N LEU A 234 -22.61 9.78 0.54
CA LEU A 234 -22.17 10.77 -0.44
C LEU A 234 -21.63 12.07 0.18
N ASP A 235 -21.64 12.18 1.51
CA ASP A 235 -21.14 13.36 2.20
C ASP A 235 -20.15 12.97 3.30
N TRP A 236 -18.86 13.26 3.04
CA TRP A 236 -17.78 13.00 3.97
C TRP A 236 -17.98 13.67 5.33
N LYS A 237 -18.77 14.76 5.41
CA LYS A 237 -19.03 15.50 6.65
C LYS A 237 -19.87 14.72 7.64
N THR A 238 -20.58 13.70 7.19
CA THR A 238 -21.57 12.95 7.98
C THR A 238 -20.97 11.73 8.70
N GLY A 239 -19.76 11.89 9.25
CA GLY A 239 -19.07 10.84 10.00
C GLY A 239 -19.91 10.25 11.14
N LYS A 240 -19.97 8.92 11.22
CA LYS A 240 -20.58 8.19 12.34
C LYS A 240 -19.83 8.41 13.66
N THR A 241 -20.47 8.13 14.79
CA THR A 241 -19.81 8.23 16.09
C THR A 241 -18.74 7.16 16.28
N VAL A 242 -17.82 7.36 17.22
CA VAL A 242 -16.72 6.42 17.48
C VAL A 242 -17.25 5.05 17.93
N GLU A 243 -18.38 5.01 18.63
CA GLU A 243 -19.05 3.79 19.09
C GLU A 243 -19.66 3.02 17.91
N GLU A 244 -20.32 3.71 16.98
CA GLU A 244 -20.83 3.10 15.76
C GLU A 244 -19.69 2.54 14.90
N LEU A 245 -18.59 3.30 14.75
CA LEU A 245 -17.42 2.87 14.00
C LEU A 245 -16.74 1.66 14.63
N ALA A 246 -16.62 1.62 15.96
CA ALA A 246 -16.08 0.46 16.67
C ALA A 246 -16.93 -0.80 16.43
N LYS A 247 -18.26 -0.66 16.38
CA LYS A 247 -19.17 -1.76 16.03
C LYS A 247 -18.94 -2.25 14.59
N LEU A 248 -18.86 -1.35 13.62
CA LEU A 248 -18.58 -1.70 12.22
C LEU A 248 -17.22 -2.41 12.08
N LYS A 249 -16.19 -1.93 12.79
CA LYS A 249 -14.88 -2.58 12.82
C LYS A 249 -14.96 -3.99 13.40
N GLY A 250 -15.68 -4.18 14.51
CA GLY A 250 -15.91 -5.50 15.12
C GLY A 250 -16.69 -6.48 14.22
N GLU A 251 -17.55 -5.96 13.33
CA GLU A 251 -18.23 -6.74 12.29
C GLU A 251 -17.32 -7.05 11.09
N GLY A 252 -16.10 -6.50 11.04
CA GLY A 252 -15.15 -6.67 9.94
C GLY A 252 -15.43 -5.78 8.72
N LYS A 253 -16.19 -4.68 8.88
CA LYS A 253 -16.55 -3.76 7.78
C LYS A 253 -15.46 -2.73 7.48
N PHE A 254 -14.28 -3.24 7.19
CA PHE A 254 -13.13 -2.50 6.69
C PHE A 254 -12.50 -3.27 5.54
N VAL A 255 -11.55 -2.68 4.84
CA VAL A 255 -10.71 -3.39 3.87
C VAL A 255 -9.24 -3.26 4.26
N ASP A 256 -8.50 -4.35 4.12
CA ASP A 256 -7.05 -4.37 4.31
C ASP A 256 -6.38 -3.54 3.19
N LEU A 257 -5.31 -2.82 3.46
CA LEU A 257 -4.55 -2.01 2.51
C LEU A 257 -3.06 -2.15 2.77
N ILE A 258 -2.46 -3.13 2.11
CA ILE A 258 -1.03 -3.43 2.22
C ILE A 258 -0.28 -2.69 1.11
N GLN A 259 0.84 -2.06 1.47
CA GLN A 259 1.62 -1.29 0.50
C GLN A 259 3.12 -1.57 0.61
N TRP A 260 3.69 -2.05 -0.49
CA TRP A 260 5.14 -1.98 -0.66
C TRP A 260 5.54 -0.59 -1.17
N ARG A 261 6.52 0.02 -0.51
CA ARG A 261 6.92 1.43 -0.64
C ARG A 261 8.42 1.52 -0.92
N ALA A 262 8.80 2.01 -2.10
CA ALA A 262 10.17 1.93 -2.61
C ALA A 262 11.18 2.70 -1.74
N HIS A 263 10.80 3.85 -1.16
CA HIS A 263 11.67 4.55 -0.20
C HIS A 263 11.44 4.04 1.23
N ARG A 264 10.17 3.95 1.64
CA ARG A 264 9.81 3.80 3.05
C ARG A 264 9.86 2.38 3.59
N SER A 265 9.99 1.36 2.75
CA SER A 265 9.94 -0.05 3.22
C SER A 265 10.95 -0.98 2.54
N HIS A 266 11.34 -0.70 1.29
CA HIS A 266 12.21 -1.58 0.50
C HIS A 266 13.56 -1.88 1.17
N ALA A 267 14.28 -0.84 1.60
CA ALA A 267 15.64 -0.95 2.14
C ALA A 267 15.72 -1.74 3.45
N VAL A 268 14.57 -1.93 4.12
CA VAL A 268 14.45 -2.67 5.38
C VAL A 268 13.66 -3.97 5.21
N GLY A 269 13.29 -4.35 3.99
CA GLY A 269 12.66 -5.64 3.68
C GLY A 269 11.23 -5.81 4.22
N MET A 270 10.44 -4.73 4.25
CA MET A 270 9.08 -4.73 4.81
C MET A 270 8.03 -4.21 3.82
N ALA A 271 6.76 -4.24 4.22
CA ALA A 271 5.67 -3.50 3.58
C ALA A 271 4.80 -2.83 4.66
N ASP A 272 4.26 -1.66 4.33
CA ASP A 272 3.31 -0.88 5.17
C ASP A 272 1.99 -1.65 5.30
N ASP A 273 1.46 -1.70 6.51
CA ASP A 273 0.23 -2.41 6.86
C ASP A 273 -0.81 -1.45 7.44
N GLY A 274 -2.00 -1.50 6.88
CA GLY A 274 -3.04 -0.53 7.18
C GLY A 274 -4.38 -0.95 6.62
N TYR A 275 -5.41 -0.17 6.92
CA TYR A 275 -6.77 -0.48 6.47
C TYR A 275 -7.54 0.78 6.11
N VAL A 276 -8.65 0.61 5.39
CA VAL A 276 -9.60 1.69 5.10
C VAL A 276 -10.94 1.38 5.74
N MET A 277 -11.41 2.30 6.57
CA MET A 277 -12.76 2.30 7.12
C MET A 277 -13.30 3.74 7.20
N GLU A 278 -13.25 4.41 8.34
CA GLU A 278 -13.65 5.82 8.49
C GLU A 278 -12.64 6.80 7.89
N TRP A 279 -11.42 6.32 7.74
CA TRP A 279 -10.24 7.00 7.21
C TRP A 279 -9.21 5.93 6.75
N ARG A 280 -8.14 6.34 6.04
CA ARG A 280 -7.02 5.43 5.67
C ARG A 280 -6.06 5.28 6.82
N LEU A 281 -6.27 4.29 7.67
CA LEU A 281 -5.55 4.09 8.92
C LEU A 281 -4.33 3.17 8.72
N SER A 282 -3.34 3.33 9.60
CA SER A 282 -2.29 2.33 9.78
C SER A 282 -2.75 1.34 10.84
N ASP A 283 -2.18 0.15 10.80
CA ASP A 283 -2.38 -0.86 11.82
C ASP A 283 -1.75 -0.46 13.16
N ALA A 284 -2.14 -1.16 14.22
CA ALA A 284 -1.67 -0.88 15.56
C ALA A 284 -0.16 -1.09 15.68
N GLY A 285 0.53 -0.13 16.29
CA GLY A 285 1.96 -0.21 16.56
C GLY A 285 2.76 0.89 15.89
N LYS A 286 3.88 0.55 15.27
CA LYS A 286 4.76 1.51 14.59
C LYS A 286 5.26 0.91 13.28
N ASP A 287 5.15 1.68 12.21
CA ASP A 287 5.71 1.39 10.89
C ASP A 287 7.25 1.46 10.88
N MET A 288 7.84 0.91 9.82
CA MET A 288 9.28 0.91 9.57
C MET A 288 9.85 2.25 9.07
N PHE A 289 9.09 3.33 9.11
CA PHE A 289 9.53 4.67 8.69
C PHE A 289 9.03 5.77 9.63
N GLY A 290 9.74 6.89 9.65
CA GLY A 290 9.34 8.08 10.39
C GLY A 290 9.88 9.35 9.75
N GLY A 291 9.21 10.47 10.00
CA GLY A 291 9.71 11.78 9.57
C GLY A 291 11.04 12.08 10.26
N ASN A 292 12.00 12.62 9.51
CA ASN A 292 13.33 12.97 9.98
C ASN A 292 13.40 14.43 10.45
N ALA A 293 12.41 15.28 10.21
CA ALA A 293 12.41 16.65 10.72
C ALA A 293 11.98 16.74 12.19
N ASP A 294 12.72 17.50 13.00
CA ASP A 294 12.28 17.93 14.33
C ASP A 294 11.04 18.83 14.21
N ALA A 295 10.07 18.64 15.10
CA ALA A 295 8.78 19.33 15.00
C ALA A 295 8.86 20.83 15.35
N LYS A 296 9.91 21.27 16.06
CA LYS A 296 10.09 22.67 16.50
C LYS A 296 11.11 23.40 15.66
N THR A 297 12.29 22.80 15.44
CA THR A 297 13.39 23.46 14.72
C THR A 297 13.38 23.18 13.22
N HIS A 298 12.66 22.12 12.80
CA HIS A 298 12.69 21.59 11.43
C HIS A 298 14.08 21.08 10.98
N GLU A 299 15.05 21.00 11.89
CA GLU A 299 16.33 20.37 11.64
C GLU A 299 16.16 18.84 11.49
N PRO A 300 17.04 18.17 10.73
CA PRO A 300 17.08 16.71 10.71
C PRO A 300 17.32 16.15 12.12
N LYS A 301 16.70 15.02 12.44
CA LYS A 301 16.97 14.23 13.65
C LYS A 301 18.19 13.35 13.47
N PHE A 302 18.37 12.84 12.25
CA PHE A 302 19.45 11.96 11.86
C PHE A 302 20.11 12.45 10.57
N MET A 303 21.40 12.16 10.44
CA MET A 303 22.19 12.32 9.22
C MET A 303 22.92 11.01 8.90
N TRP A 304 23.49 10.91 7.69
CA TRP A 304 24.33 9.76 7.36
C TRP A 304 25.62 9.75 8.16
N ASP A 305 26.02 8.55 8.59
CA ASP A 305 27.33 8.30 9.17
C ASP A 305 28.40 8.33 8.07
N ALA A 306 29.11 9.46 7.97
CA ALA A 306 30.17 9.63 7.00
C ALA A 306 31.27 8.56 7.08
N LYS A 307 31.46 7.90 8.23
CA LYS A 307 32.44 6.80 8.37
C LYS A 307 31.97 5.52 7.68
N LYS A 308 30.65 5.33 7.53
CA LYS A 308 30.06 4.14 6.92
C LYS A 308 29.79 4.31 5.43
N VAL A 309 29.27 5.46 5.03
CA VAL A 309 28.84 5.70 3.63
C VAL A 309 29.72 6.71 2.89
N GLY A 310 30.68 7.35 3.57
CA GLY A 310 31.63 8.29 2.95
C GLY A 310 31.11 9.73 2.79
N TYR A 311 29.86 10.02 3.18
CA TYR A 311 29.25 11.34 3.11
C TYR A 311 28.25 11.56 4.25
N LYS A 312 27.97 12.83 4.58
CA LYS A 312 26.97 13.24 5.58
C LYS A 312 25.68 13.80 4.97
N SER A 313 25.75 14.21 3.70
CA SER A 313 24.69 14.79 2.88
C SER A 313 24.97 14.46 1.41
N ILE A 314 23.94 14.65 0.58
CA ILE A 314 24.08 14.70 -0.87
C ILE A 314 23.62 16.08 -1.40
N THR A 315 23.83 16.35 -2.68
CA THR A 315 23.28 17.52 -3.39
C THR A 315 22.30 17.08 -4.48
N ALA A 316 21.58 18.05 -5.05
CA ALA A 316 20.60 17.81 -6.13
C ALA A 316 21.20 17.06 -7.33
N ASP A 317 22.48 17.30 -7.64
CA ASP A 317 23.16 16.66 -8.77
C ASP A 317 23.45 15.17 -8.52
N GLN A 318 23.33 14.69 -7.28
CA GLN A 318 23.56 13.29 -6.91
C GLN A 318 22.28 12.47 -6.89
N LEU A 319 21.09 13.09 -6.97
CA LEU A 319 19.81 12.39 -6.98
C LEU A 319 19.77 11.29 -8.05
N ARG A 320 19.18 10.14 -7.69
CA ARG A 320 18.96 8.98 -8.56
C ARG A 320 20.25 8.31 -9.06
N LYS A 321 21.40 8.67 -8.50
CA LYS A 321 22.72 8.09 -8.82
C LYS A 321 23.22 7.08 -7.78
N GLY A 322 22.38 6.73 -6.80
CA GLY A 322 22.72 5.78 -5.75
C GLY A 322 21.53 5.49 -4.82
N ASP A 323 21.75 4.59 -3.87
CA ASP A 323 20.76 4.20 -2.86
C ASP A 323 20.83 5.13 -1.64
N HIS A 324 20.09 6.24 -1.70
CA HIS A 324 20.10 7.28 -0.67
C HIS A 324 19.14 7.01 0.49
N PHE A 325 19.15 5.79 1.02
CA PHE A 325 18.36 5.46 2.21
C PHE A 325 19.07 5.89 3.48
N LEU A 326 18.33 6.49 4.41
CA LEU A 326 18.77 6.73 5.78
C LEU A 326 18.15 5.67 6.69
N ILE A 327 18.94 4.66 7.05
CA ILE A 327 18.52 3.48 7.81
C ILE A 327 19.09 3.57 9.23
N ARG A 328 18.21 3.69 10.23
CA ARG A 328 18.57 4.04 11.62
C ARG A 328 19.68 3.13 12.18
N GLU A 329 19.49 1.83 12.04
CA GLU A 329 20.38 0.81 12.59
C GLU A 329 21.64 0.55 11.74
N GLN A 330 21.65 0.95 10.46
CA GLN A 330 22.75 0.63 9.55
C GLN A 330 23.68 1.80 9.32
N ASN A 331 23.17 2.97 8.93
CA ASN A 331 23.98 4.05 8.38
C ASN A 331 23.63 5.46 8.89
N ALA A 332 22.77 5.57 9.91
CA ALA A 332 22.39 6.85 10.49
C ALA A 332 23.12 7.13 11.82
N VAL A 333 23.38 8.41 12.08
CA VAL A 333 23.81 8.96 13.39
C VAL A 333 22.92 10.16 13.75
N PRO A 334 22.83 10.54 15.04
CA PRO A 334 22.14 11.77 15.43
C PRO A 334 22.67 12.96 14.62
N PHE A 335 21.77 13.86 14.24
CA PHE A 335 22.15 15.06 13.50
C PHE A 335 23.09 15.95 14.32
N ASP A 336 24.19 16.36 13.69
CA ASP A 336 25.15 17.31 14.25
C ASP A 336 25.00 18.68 13.56
N PRO A 337 24.44 19.71 14.23
CA PRO A 337 24.28 21.03 13.63
C PRO A 337 25.62 21.73 13.36
N THR A 338 26.70 21.28 13.99
CA THR A 338 28.05 21.86 13.86
C THR A 338 28.89 21.19 12.78
N ALA A 339 28.34 20.22 12.05
CA ALA A 339 29.06 19.46 11.03
C ALA A 339 29.52 20.27 9.81
N GLY A 340 29.30 21.59 9.75
CA GLY A 340 29.71 22.46 8.65
C GLY A 340 28.83 22.30 7.41
N TRP A 341 27.52 22.51 7.58
CA TRP A 341 26.52 22.43 6.52
C TRP A 341 26.67 23.59 5.52
N LYS A 342 26.46 23.27 4.24
CA LYS A 342 26.54 24.22 3.13
C LYS A 342 25.17 24.33 2.47
N GLU A 343 24.87 25.50 1.93
CA GLU A 343 23.66 25.68 1.13
C GLU A 343 23.59 24.61 0.04
N GLY A 344 22.44 23.93 -0.05
CA GLY A 344 22.22 22.84 -0.98
C GLY A 344 22.51 21.45 -0.45
N ASP A 345 23.07 21.30 0.76
CA ASP A 345 23.16 20.01 1.43
C ASP A 345 21.76 19.43 1.66
N MET A 346 21.59 18.14 1.36
CA MET A 346 20.32 17.43 1.48
C MET A 346 20.47 16.16 2.32
N ILE A 347 19.48 15.92 3.16
CA ILE A 347 19.30 14.72 3.98
C ILE A 347 17.88 14.20 3.78
N PRO A 348 17.62 12.88 3.73
CA PRO A 348 16.27 12.37 3.53
C PRO A 348 15.29 12.90 4.58
N ASP A 349 14.09 13.29 4.14
CA ASP A 349 13.00 13.72 5.04
C ASP A 349 12.39 12.54 5.81
N TYR A 350 12.72 11.31 5.42
CA TYR A 350 12.32 10.09 6.12
C TYR A 350 13.54 9.27 6.54
N VAL A 351 13.49 8.76 7.76
CA VAL A 351 14.36 7.69 8.25
C VAL A 351 13.57 6.39 8.21
N VAL A 352 14.22 5.29 7.85
CA VAL A 352 13.65 3.94 7.91
C VAL A 352 14.36 3.10 8.97
N SER A 353 13.65 2.16 9.58
CA SER A 353 14.21 1.26 10.58
C SER A 353 13.34 0.03 10.74
N ARG A 354 13.94 -1.15 10.56
CA ARG A 354 13.27 -2.43 10.83
C ARG A 354 13.10 -2.65 12.33
N GLU A 355 14.11 -2.29 13.10
CA GLU A 355 14.14 -2.46 14.56
C GLU A 355 13.06 -1.64 15.28
N ASP A 356 12.63 -0.53 14.68
CA ASP A 356 11.57 0.32 15.23
C ASP A 356 10.16 -0.22 14.97
N ALA A 357 10.01 -1.08 13.97
CA ALA A 357 8.73 -1.59 13.54
C ALA A 357 8.19 -2.60 14.57
N LYS A 358 6.91 -2.48 14.93
CA LYS A 358 6.27 -3.31 15.96
C LYS A 358 4.75 -3.32 15.84
N GLY A 359 4.12 -4.32 16.45
CA GLY A 359 2.67 -4.49 16.40
C GLY A 359 2.21 -5.04 15.05
N SER A 360 0.91 -4.96 14.78
CA SER A 360 0.35 -5.41 13.51
C SER A 360 0.83 -4.59 12.31
N ALA A 361 1.20 -3.32 12.53
CA ALA A 361 1.87 -2.48 11.52
C ALA A 361 3.19 -3.07 10.97
N ALA A 362 3.73 -4.12 11.58
CA ALA A 362 4.97 -4.78 11.20
C ALA A 362 4.79 -6.22 10.69
N ASP A 363 3.56 -6.66 10.44
CA ASP A 363 3.27 -8.06 10.07
C ASP A 363 3.80 -8.43 8.67
N ASN A 364 3.87 -7.45 7.76
CA ASN A 364 4.19 -7.69 6.36
C ASN A 364 5.67 -7.50 6.01
N ASN A 365 6.19 -8.47 5.26
CA ASN A 365 7.56 -8.47 4.75
C ASN A 365 7.57 -8.35 3.24
N ALA A 366 8.67 -7.88 2.67
CA ALA A 366 8.84 -7.89 1.22
C ALA A 366 10.30 -7.96 0.82
N ILE A 367 10.57 -8.64 -0.30
CA ILE A 367 11.81 -8.49 -1.05
C ILE A 367 11.49 -7.86 -2.39
N ALA A 368 12.39 -7.03 -2.92
CA ALA A 368 12.20 -6.41 -4.21
C ALA A 368 13.52 -6.20 -4.93
N SER A 369 13.44 -6.12 -6.25
CA SER A 369 14.55 -5.74 -7.12
C SER A 369 14.04 -4.92 -8.30
N TRP A 370 14.86 -3.98 -8.77
CA TRP A 370 14.57 -3.24 -9.98
C TRP A 370 15.66 -3.54 -11.02
N LYS A 371 15.25 -3.98 -12.20
CA LYS A 371 16.15 -4.33 -13.30
C LYS A 371 15.47 -4.03 -14.64
N ASP A 372 16.23 -3.47 -15.58
CA ASP A 372 15.76 -3.19 -16.95
C ASP A 372 14.45 -2.39 -17.02
N GLY A 373 14.31 -1.38 -16.14
CA GLY A 373 13.11 -0.54 -16.09
C GLY A 373 11.91 -1.22 -15.44
N LYS A 374 12.12 -2.27 -14.64
CA LYS A 374 11.04 -3.10 -14.12
C LYS A 374 11.24 -3.41 -12.64
N TRP A 375 10.18 -3.19 -11.86
CA TRP A 375 10.12 -3.69 -10.49
C TRP A 375 9.66 -5.15 -10.47
N THR A 376 10.32 -5.96 -9.64
CA THR A 376 9.82 -7.24 -9.15
C THR A 376 9.73 -7.16 -7.63
N VAL A 377 8.53 -7.33 -7.08
CA VAL A 377 8.27 -7.28 -5.63
C VAL A 377 7.64 -8.60 -5.22
N VAL A 378 8.14 -9.23 -4.15
CA VAL A 378 7.48 -10.35 -3.49
C VAL A 378 7.05 -9.90 -2.11
N LEU A 379 5.75 -9.68 -1.94
CA LEU A 379 5.13 -9.41 -0.64
C LEU A 379 4.89 -10.74 0.07
N VAL A 380 5.18 -10.77 1.38
CA VAL A 380 4.96 -11.92 2.27
C VAL A 380 3.99 -11.49 3.36
N ARG A 381 2.79 -12.06 3.30
CA ARG A 381 1.67 -11.79 4.21
C ARG A 381 1.42 -13.04 5.07
N PRO A 382 1.61 -12.98 6.41
CA PRO A 382 1.26 -14.11 7.28
C PRO A 382 -0.21 -14.51 7.11
N LEU A 383 -0.48 -15.82 7.11
CA LEU A 383 -1.83 -16.38 7.14
C LEU A 383 -2.33 -16.45 8.58
N GLY A 384 -3.65 -16.40 8.75
CA GLY A 384 -4.29 -16.62 10.05
C GLY A 384 -4.06 -15.51 11.07
N LEU A 385 -3.71 -14.29 10.64
CA LEU A 385 -3.71 -13.15 11.55
C LEU A 385 -5.08 -12.92 12.16
N THR A 386 -5.08 -12.46 13.41
CA THR A 386 -6.27 -12.26 14.24
C THR A 386 -6.38 -10.85 14.80
N ASN A 387 -5.50 -9.93 14.38
CA ASN A 387 -5.60 -8.54 14.82
C ASN A 387 -6.89 -7.92 14.25
N ALA A 388 -7.46 -6.94 14.96
CA ALA A 388 -8.77 -6.37 14.61
C ALA A 388 -8.71 -5.41 13.42
N ASP A 389 -7.52 -5.07 12.97
CA ASP A 389 -7.16 -4.22 11.84
C ASP A 389 -6.76 -5.00 10.58
N ASP A 390 -6.63 -6.32 10.69
CA ASP A 390 -6.24 -7.22 9.60
C ASP A 390 -7.41 -8.00 9.00
N LYS A 391 -7.33 -8.30 7.69
CA LYS A 391 -8.14 -9.38 7.12
C LYS A 391 -7.50 -10.74 7.38
N SER A 392 -8.23 -11.61 8.10
CA SER A 392 -7.77 -12.97 8.35
C SER A 392 -7.78 -13.81 7.07
N LEU A 393 -6.59 -14.04 6.51
CA LEU A 393 -6.38 -14.84 5.30
C LEU A 393 -6.18 -16.32 5.64
N LYS A 394 -6.85 -17.23 4.94
CA LYS A 394 -6.73 -18.67 5.14
C LYS A 394 -6.84 -19.46 3.85
N ALA A 395 -6.15 -20.60 3.81
CA ALA A 395 -6.27 -21.54 2.70
C ALA A 395 -7.70 -22.06 2.53
N GLY A 396 -8.08 -22.37 1.29
CA GLY A 396 -9.42 -22.78 0.87
C GLY A 396 -10.42 -21.63 0.72
N SER A 397 -10.01 -20.36 0.87
CA SER A 397 -10.89 -19.19 0.80
C SER A 397 -10.62 -18.31 -0.43
N VAL A 398 -11.63 -17.52 -0.81
CA VAL A 398 -11.58 -16.55 -1.91
C VAL A 398 -11.84 -15.16 -1.35
N TYR A 399 -11.07 -14.18 -1.80
CA TYR A 399 -11.12 -12.78 -1.37
C TYR A 399 -11.32 -11.86 -2.57
N ASN A 400 -11.97 -10.71 -2.36
CA ASN A 400 -12.02 -9.66 -3.36
C ASN A 400 -10.78 -8.77 -3.20
N VAL A 401 -10.11 -8.47 -4.31
CA VAL A 401 -8.87 -7.67 -4.30
C VAL A 401 -8.89 -6.57 -5.36
N GLY A 402 -8.20 -5.49 -5.06
CA GLY A 402 -7.88 -4.44 -6.02
C GLY A 402 -6.40 -4.07 -5.94
N PHE A 403 -5.84 -3.62 -7.06
CA PHE A 403 -4.42 -3.28 -7.15
C PHE A 403 -4.23 -1.81 -7.49
N ALA A 404 -3.13 -1.24 -7.02
CA ALA A 404 -2.73 0.12 -7.39
C ALA A 404 -1.21 0.25 -7.53
N ILE A 405 -0.78 1.03 -8.52
CA ILE A 405 0.62 1.41 -8.74
C ILE A 405 0.73 2.94 -8.68
N HIS A 406 1.56 3.44 -7.76
CA HIS A 406 2.12 4.78 -7.85
C HIS A 406 3.52 4.65 -8.43
N ASP A 407 3.73 5.34 -9.53
CA ASP A 407 4.98 5.40 -10.29
C ASP A 407 5.02 6.81 -10.89
N ASP A 408 6.17 7.28 -11.34
CA ASP A 408 6.37 8.59 -11.95
C ASP A 408 6.42 9.76 -10.94
N ASN A 409 7.03 9.54 -9.76
CA ASN A 409 7.09 10.50 -8.65
C ASN A 409 5.71 11.04 -8.26
N ILE A 410 4.72 10.15 -8.13
CA ILE A 410 3.31 10.50 -7.95
C ILE A 410 2.78 10.04 -6.59
N THR A 411 1.75 10.72 -6.10
CA THR A 411 1.03 10.32 -4.89
C THR A 411 -0.49 10.46 -5.09
N THR A 412 -1.24 10.20 -4.02
CA THR A 412 -2.69 10.45 -3.92
C THR A 412 -3.44 9.96 -5.15
N ARG A 413 -4.17 10.80 -5.89
CA ARG A 413 -5.04 10.39 -7.00
C ARG A 413 -4.28 9.95 -8.26
N GLY A 414 -2.99 10.27 -8.37
CA GLY A 414 -2.25 10.10 -9.63
C GLY A 414 -1.78 8.68 -9.95
N HIS A 415 -2.49 7.64 -9.49
CA HIS A 415 -2.10 6.24 -9.67
C HIS A 415 -2.97 5.51 -10.67
N GLN A 416 -2.46 4.39 -11.15
CA GLN A 416 -3.25 3.42 -11.89
C GLN A 416 -3.88 2.41 -10.92
N VAL A 417 -5.12 1.99 -11.21
CA VAL A 417 -5.90 1.05 -10.41
C VAL A 417 -6.48 -0.06 -11.29
N SER A 418 -6.74 -1.22 -10.69
CA SER A 418 -7.50 -2.29 -11.36
C SER A 418 -8.99 -2.18 -11.05
N PHE A 419 -9.83 -2.74 -11.92
CA PHE A 419 -11.13 -3.26 -11.46
C PHE A 419 -10.93 -4.42 -10.48
N VAL A 420 -12.00 -4.79 -9.77
CA VAL A 420 -11.97 -5.89 -8.78
C VAL A 420 -11.56 -7.19 -9.45
N LYS A 421 -10.71 -7.95 -8.77
CA LYS A 421 -10.37 -9.34 -9.07
C LYS A 421 -10.65 -10.20 -7.84
N THR A 422 -10.66 -11.51 -8.03
CA THR A 422 -10.73 -12.48 -6.94
C THR A 422 -9.37 -13.14 -6.73
N LEU A 423 -8.98 -13.32 -5.46
CA LEU A 423 -7.77 -14.05 -5.04
C LEU A 423 -8.19 -15.29 -4.26
N GLY A 424 -7.89 -16.47 -4.81
CA GLY A 424 -8.18 -17.76 -4.19
C GLY A 424 -6.93 -18.37 -3.58
N ILE A 425 -6.93 -18.63 -2.28
CA ILE A 425 -5.78 -19.28 -1.61
C ILE A 425 -6.01 -20.78 -1.63
N GLY A 426 -5.46 -21.49 -2.62
CA GLY A 426 -5.82 -22.91 -2.84
C GLY A 426 -7.28 -23.10 -3.24
N ALA A 427 -7.89 -22.10 -3.87
CA ALA A 427 -9.27 -22.09 -4.35
C ALA A 427 -9.33 -21.43 -5.75
N LYS A 428 -10.36 -21.77 -6.54
CA LYS A 428 -10.56 -21.18 -7.87
C LYS A 428 -10.92 -19.70 -7.78
N ALA A 429 -10.25 -18.88 -8.58
CA ALA A 429 -10.43 -17.43 -8.63
C ALA A 429 -9.73 -16.85 -9.88
N ASP A 430 -9.81 -15.54 -10.10
CA ASP A 430 -9.05 -14.86 -11.15
C ASP A 430 -7.53 -14.99 -10.94
N ILE A 431 -7.10 -15.02 -9.68
CA ILE A 431 -5.73 -15.23 -9.24
C ILE A 431 -5.71 -16.42 -8.28
N GLU A 432 -5.09 -17.51 -8.69
CA GLU A 432 -5.03 -18.74 -7.89
C GLU A 432 -3.67 -18.85 -7.20
N ALA A 433 -3.65 -18.74 -5.87
CA ALA A 433 -2.45 -18.97 -5.10
C ALA A 433 -2.17 -20.49 -5.04
N VAL A 434 -1.00 -20.89 -5.54
CA VAL A 434 -0.59 -22.30 -5.56
C VAL A 434 0.10 -22.69 -4.25
N LYS A 435 -0.17 -23.91 -3.78
CA LYS A 435 0.47 -24.41 -2.56
C LYS A 435 1.94 -24.74 -2.85
N LEU A 436 2.84 -24.23 -2.04
CA LEU A 436 4.26 -24.59 -2.06
C LEU A 436 4.49 -25.97 -1.40
N PRO A 437 5.53 -26.70 -1.83
CA PRO A 437 5.87 -28.03 -1.31
C PRO A 437 6.04 -28.10 0.21
#